data_AF-A0A7S4KVP1-F1
#
_entry.id   AF-A0A7S4KVP1-F1
#
_cell.length_a   1.000
_cell.length_b   1.000
_cell.length_c   1.000
_cell.angle_alpha   90.00
_cell.angle_beta   90.00
_cell.angle_gamma   90.00
#
_symmetry.space_group_name_H-M   'P 1'
#
loop_
_entity.id
_entity.type
_entity.pdbx_description
1 polymer ?
#
loop_
_entity_poly.entity_id
_entity_poly.type
_entity_poly.pdbx_seq_one_letter_code
_entity_poly.pdbx_strand_id
1 'polypeptide(L)'
;DEAHRLKNDKTITNKALASLPCLRRVLLSGTPMQNDLEEFFAMVDFTNPGVLGTAAQFRKMYQSPILTGREPDATESQREKGNEAQGALSNLVNIFILRRTNELLSKHLPPKVVQLVCCKLSPLQIQLYRAISSSKDVMRMCK
;
A
#
# COMPACT_ATOMS: atom_id res chain seq x y z
N ASP A 1 -14.99 -9.11 2.23
CA ASP A 1 -14.25 -8.82 3.47
C ASP A 1 -12.77 -9.07 3.23
N GLU A 2 -11.88 -8.41 3.97
CA GLU A 2 -10.42 -8.38 3.75
C GLU A 2 -10.02 -8.11 2.29
N ALA A 3 -10.53 -7.01 1.74
CA ALA A 3 -10.37 -6.63 0.34
C ALA A 3 -8.90 -6.44 -0.08
N HIS A 4 -8.00 -6.24 0.89
CA HIS A 4 -6.57 -6.30 0.66
C HIS A 4 -6.09 -7.68 0.12
N ARG A 5 -6.93 -8.72 0.07
CA ARG A 5 -6.62 -9.99 -0.60
C ARG A 5 -6.83 -9.94 -2.12
N LEU A 6 -7.50 -8.90 -2.63
CA LEU A 6 -7.85 -8.70 -4.05
C LEU A 6 -6.81 -7.84 -4.80
N LYS A 7 -5.62 -7.65 -4.21
CA LYS A 7 -4.51 -6.80 -4.71
C LYS A 7 -4.10 -7.05 -6.16
N ASN A 8 -4.33 -8.24 -6.69
CA ASN A 8 -3.81 -8.64 -7.99
C ASN A 8 -4.94 -9.10 -8.91
N ASP A 9 -5.24 -8.28 -9.93
CA ASP A 9 -6.29 -8.50 -10.93
C ASP A 9 -6.13 -9.79 -11.73
N LYS A 10 -4.94 -10.37 -11.75
CA LYS A 10 -4.68 -11.63 -12.44
C LYS A 10 -5.10 -12.86 -11.64
N THR A 11 -5.49 -12.70 -10.38
CA THR A 11 -5.93 -13.82 -9.54
C THR A 11 -7.24 -14.41 -10.06
N ILE A 12 -7.36 -15.74 -9.97
CA ILE A 12 -8.58 -16.48 -10.34
C ILE A 12 -9.79 -15.92 -9.57
N THR A 13 -9.56 -15.53 -8.31
CA THR A 13 -10.57 -14.92 -7.45
C THR A 13 -11.08 -13.59 -7.98
N ASN A 14 -10.22 -12.66 -8.40
CA ASN A 14 -10.67 -11.37 -8.97
C ASN A 14 -11.50 -11.60 -10.24
N LYS A 15 -11.07 -12.51 -11.12
CA LYS A 15 -11.82 -12.83 -12.34
C LYS A 15 -13.18 -13.45 -12.04
N ALA A 16 -13.23 -14.41 -11.11
CA ALA A 16 -14.48 -15.03 -10.70
C ALA A 16 -15.44 -14.00 -10.08
N LEU A 17 -14.96 -13.17 -9.15
CA LEU A 17 -15.76 -12.12 -8.53
C LEU A 17 -16.20 -11.05 -9.54
N ALA A 18 -15.35 -10.69 -10.50
CA ALA A 18 -15.68 -9.71 -11.53
C ALA A 18 -16.75 -10.23 -12.50
N SER A 19 -16.79 -11.55 -12.73
CA SER A 19 -17.79 -12.21 -13.58
C SER A 19 -19.19 -12.30 -12.95
N LEU A 20 -19.29 -12.14 -11.63
CA LEU A 20 -20.58 -12.17 -10.95
C LEU A 20 -21.39 -10.89 -11.27
N PRO A 21 -22.63 -11.02 -11.76
CA PRO A 21 -23.48 -9.87 -12.00
C PRO A 21 -23.92 -9.27 -10.66
N CYS A 22 -23.54 -8.03 -10.40
CA CYS A 22 -23.93 -7.32 -9.19
C CYS A 22 -24.13 -5.84 -9.47
N LEU A 23 -25.19 -5.25 -8.91
CA LEU A 23 -25.48 -3.83 -9.07
C LEU A 23 -24.56 -2.94 -8.24
N ARG A 24 -24.11 -3.44 -7.08
CA ARG A 24 -23.28 -2.68 -6.11
C ARG A 24 -22.18 -3.58 -5.56
N ARG A 25 -20.98 -3.03 -5.42
CA ARG A 25 -19.80 -3.72 -4.85
C ARG A 25 -19.29 -2.90 -3.66
N VAL A 26 -19.16 -3.54 -2.51
CA VAL A 26 -18.61 -2.93 -1.29
C VAL A 26 -17.44 -3.75 -0.82
N LEU A 27 -16.30 -3.09 -0.62
CA LEU A 27 -15.07 -3.70 -0.13
C LEU A 27 -14.81 -3.24 1.31
N LEU A 28 -14.50 -4.20 2.17
CA LEU A 28 -14.13 -3.98 3.58
C LEU A 28 -12.67 -4.37 3.76
N SER A 29 -11.87 -3.53 4.40
CA SER A 29 -10.46 -3.79 4.71
C SER A 29 -10.07 -3.14 6.02
N GLY A 30 -9.40 -3.87 6.91
CA GLY A 30 -8.89 -3.35 8.18
C GLY A 30 -7.57 -2.60 8.03
N THR A 31 -6.74 -2.96 7.06
CA THR A 31 -5.47 -2.27 6.78
C THR A 31 -5.70 -1.10 5.83
N PRO A 32 -5.13 0.09 6.10
CA PRO A 32 -5.12 1.13 5.10
C PRO A 32 -4.34 0.61 3.89
N MET A 33 -4.85 0.90 2.69
CA MET A 33 -4.23 0.54 1.42
C MET A 33 -2.88 1.21 1.28
N GLN A 34 -1.82 0.56 1.78
CA GLN A 34 -0.76 1.35 2.41
C GLN A 34 0.37 1.79 1.49
N ASN A 35 0.74 1.10 0.40
CA ASN A 35 1.92 1.53 -0.38
C ASN A 35 1.93 1.18 -1.88
N ASP A 36 0.98 0.39 -2.39
CA ASP A 36 0.96 0.03 -3.81
C ASP A 36 -0.22 0.70 -4.51
N LEU A 37 0.10 1.66 -5.39
CA LEU A 37 -0.89 2.39 -6.17
C LEU A 37 -1.53 1.53 -7.26
N GLU A 38 -0.88 0.46 -7.71
CA GLU A 38 -1.49 -0.49 -8.66
C GLU A 38 -2.53 -1.35 -7.97
N GLU A 39 -2.23 -1.85 -6.77
CA GLU A 39 -3.22 -2.56 -5.95
C GLU A 39 -4.42 -1.66 -5.64
N PHE A 40 -4.15 -0.38 -5.32
CA PHE A 40 -5.18 0.61 -5.10
C PHE A 40 -6.08 0.79 -6.33
N PHE A 41 -5.48 0.98 -7.52
CA PHE A 41 -6.21 1.09 -8.77
C PHE A 41 -7.11 -0.13 -9.00
N ALA A 42 -6.59 -1.35 -8.82
CA ALA A 42 -7.33 -2.59 -9.02
C ALA A 42 -8.62 -2.66 -8.19
N MET A 43 -8.58 -2.30 -6.90
CA MET A 43 -9.81 -2.33 -6.09
C MET A 43 -10.78 -1.20 -6.43
N VAL A 44 -10.27 -0.02 -6.79
CA VAL A 44 -11.13 1.09 -7.20
C VAL A 44 -11.82 0.72 -8.51
N ASP A 45 -11.10 0.17 -9.49
CA ASP A 45 -11.70 -0.27 -10.75
C ASP A 45 -12.67 -1.44 -10.54
N PHE A 46 -12.38 -2.34 -9.60
CA PHE A 46 -13.31 -3.41 -9.24
C PHE A 46 -14.62 -2.89 -8.66
N THR A 47 -14.60 -1.82 -7.85
CA THR A 47 -15.78 -1.28 -7.15
C THR A 47 -16.51 -0.20 -7.94
N ASN A 48 -15.76 0.67 -8.60
CA ASN A 48 -16.21 1.82 -9.36
C ASN A 48 -15.46 1.86 -10.71
N PRO A 49 -15.81 0.95 -11.64
CA PRO A 49 -15.12 0.83 -12.93
C PRO A 49 -15.06 2.16 -13.67
N GLY A 50 -13.87 2.52 -14.16
CA GLY A 50 -13.67 3.71 -15.01
C GLY A 50 -13.55 5.06 -14.29
N VAL A 51 -13.74 5.14 -12.96
CA VAL A 51 -13.59 6.41 -12.22
C VAL A 51 -12.16 6.97 -12.29
N LEU A 52 -11.15 6.10 -12.32
CA LEU A 52 -9.73 6.48 -12.46
C LEU A 52 -9.23 6.43 -13.91
N GLY A 53 -10.13 6.20 -14.87
CA GLY A 53 -9.78 5.92 -16.26
C GLY A 53 -9.08 4.57 -16.43
N THR A 54 -8.33 4.44 -17.53
CA THR A 54 -7.56 3.23 -17.82
C THR A 54 -6.32 3.11 -16.93
N ALA A 55 -5.81 1.89 -16.74
CA ALA A 55 -4.57 1.67 -15.98
C ALA A 55 -3.36 2.47 -16.52
N ALA A 56 -3.30 2.72 -17.83
CA ALA A 56 -2.25 3.54 -18.44
C ALA A 56 -2.39 5.03 -18.10
N GLN A 57 -3.63 5.54 -18.13
CA GLN A 57 -3.94 6.91 -17.72
C GLN A 57 -3.66 7.12 -16.23
N PHE A 58 -4.09 6.17 -15.39
CA PHE A 58 -3.82 6.20 -13.95
C PHE A 58 -2.31 6.23 -13.66
N ARG A 59 -1.54 5.36 -14.34
CA ARG A 59 -0.08 5.35 -14.21
C ARG A 59 0.54 6.70 -14.53
N LYS A 60 0.16 7.29 -15.66
CA LYS A 60 0.70 8.56 -16.14
C LYS A 60 0.30 9.76 -15.28
N MET A 61 -0.96 9.82 -14.84
CA MET A 61 -1.50 10.98 -14.11
C MET A 61 -1.21 10.94 -12.62
N TYR A 62 -1.16 9.75 -12.01
CA TYR A 62 -1.03 9.61 -10.56
C TYR A 62 0.21 8.82 -10.16
N GLN A 63 0.35 7.58 -10.60
CA GLN A 63 1.40 6.68 -10.07
C GLN A 63 2.81 7.20 -10.33
N SER A 64 3.16 7.50 -11.59
CA SER A 64 4.52 7.93 -11.95
C SER A 64 4.89 9.25 -11.27
N PRO A 65 4.07 10.33 -11.32
CA PRO A 65 4.40 11.57 -10.61
C PRO A 65 4.54 11.39 -9.09
N ILE A 66 3.67 10.60 -8.46
CA ILE A 66 3.71 10.36 -7.00
C ILE A 66 4.98 9.58 -6.62
N LEU A 67 5.33 8.54 -7.37
CA LEU A 67 6.54 7.77 -7.10
C LEU A 67 7.80 8.62 -7.32
N THR A 68 7.90 9.30 -8.46
CA THR A 68 9.04 10.19 -8.75
C THR A 68 9.18 11.30 -7.71
N GLY A 69 8.08 11.88 -7.23
CA GLY A 69 8.12 12.92 -6.19
C GLY A 69 8.52 12.41 -4.80
N ARG A 70 8.45 11.10 -4.54
CA ARG A 70 8.86 10.47 -3.26
C ARG A 70 10.33 10.05 -3.24
N GLU A 71 10.98 9.99 -4.40
CA GLU A 71 12.38 9.61 -4.47
C GLU A 71 13.27 10.64 -3.74
N PRO A 72 14.32 10.20 -3.02
CA PRO A 72 15.18 11.10 -2.25
C PRO A 72 15.84 12.19 -3.09
N ASP A 73 16.18 11.87 -4.34
CA ASP A 73 16.86 12.72 -5.32
C ASP A 73 15.88 13.55 -6.19
N ALA A 74 14.58 13.50 -5.90
CA ALA A 74 13.57 14.25 -6.64
C ALA A 74 13.80 15.77 -6.54
N THR A 75 13.78 16.42 -7.71
CA THR A 75 13.80 17.90 -7.81
C THR A 75 12.56 18.52 -7.18
N GLU A 76 12.64 19.81 -6.83
CA GLU A 76 11.51 20.55 -6.25
C GLU A 76 10.27 20.49 -7.13
N SER A 77 10.43 20.67 -8.45
CA SER A 77 9.33 20.55 -9.42
C SER A 77 8.72 19.14 -9.48
N GLN A 78 9.52 18.09 -9.32
CA GLN A 78 9.01 16.71 -9.27
C GLN A 78 8.23 16.44 -7.98
N ARG A 79 8.69 16.98 -6.84
CA ARG A 79 7.99 16.89 -5.56
C ARG A 79 6.65 17.61 -5.59
N GLU A 80 6.61 18.81 -6.15
CA GLU A 80 5.38 19.59 -6.32
C GLU A 80 4.36 18.84 -7.18
N LYS A 81 4.76 18.35 -8.37
CA LYS A 81 3.90 17.53 -9.23
C LYS A 81 3.41 16.26 -8.55
N GLY A 82 4.26 15.60 -7.76
CA GLY A 82 3.89 14.41 -6.99
C GLY A 82 2.84 14.72 -5.92
N ASN A 83 2.98 15.85 -5.22
CA ASN A 83 2.02 16.30 -4.21
C ASN A 83 0.67 16.72 -4.83
N GLU A 84 0.69 17.43 -5.96
CA GLU A 84 -0.52 17.78 -6.71
C GLU A 84 -1.28 16.52 -7.16
N ALA A 85 -0.58 15.56 -7.77
CA ALA A 85 -1.16 14.30 -8.20
C ALA A 85 -1.73 13.49 -7.02
N GLN A 86 -1.01 13.45 -5.89
CA GLN A 86 -1.48 12.80 -4.67
C GLN A 86 -2.74 13.48 -4.10
N GLY A 87 -2.76 14.81 -4.07
CA GLY A 87 -3.91 15.59 -3.61
C GLY A 87 -5.14 15.37 -4.50
N ALA A 88 -4.96 15.42 -5.82
CA ALA A 88 -6.02 15.17 -6.79
C ALA A 88 -6.59 13.74 -6.65
N LEU A 89 -5.72 12.73 -6.51
CA LEU A 89 -6.15 11.35 -6.29
C LEU A 89 -6.93 11.21 -4.98
N SER A 90 -6.42 11.78 -3.89
CA SER A 90 -7.05 11.77 -2.57
C SER A 90 -8.46 12.37 -2.62
N ASN A 91 -8.61 13.55 -3.23
CA ASN A 91 -9.89 14.23 -3.34
C ASN A 91 -10.93 13.40 -4.11
N LEU A 92 -10.52 12.76 -5.21
CA LEU A 92 -11.41 11.91 -5.99
C LEU A 92 -11.84 10.67 -5.20
N VAL A 93 -10.91 10.00 -4.52
CA VAL A 93 -11.19 8.72 -3.85
C VAL A 93 -11.95 8.89 -2.54
N ASN A 94 -11.81 10.03 -1.88
CA ASN A 94 -12.54 10.35 -0.65
C ASN A 94 -14.06 10.43 -0.86
N ILE A 95 -14.54 10.52 -2.10
CA ILE A 95 -15.98 10.51 -2.42
C ILE A 95 -16.61 9.14 -2.15
N PHE A 96 -15.84 8.04 -2.28
CA PHE A 96 -16.34 6.67 -2.18
C PHE A 96 -15.56 5.78 -1.19
N ILE A 97 -14.50 6.29 -0.56
CA ILE A 97 -13.79 5.60 0.51
C ILE A 97 -14.21 6.15 1.87
N LEU A 98 -14.80 5.29 2.69
CA LEU A 98 -15.07 5.58 4.09
C LEU A 98 -13.95 5.00 4.97
N ARG A 99 -13.14 5.89 5.57
CA ARG A 99 -12.10 5.51 6.54
C ARG A 99 -12.38 6.14 7.90
N ARG A 100 -12.45 5.32 8.93
CA ARG A 100 -12.57 5.74 10.33
C ARG A 100 -11.31 5.34 11.09
N THR A 101 -10.70 6.28 11.81
CA THR A 101 -9.50 6.03 12.62
C THR A 101 -9.91 5.56 14.02
N ASN A 102 -8.98 4.86 14.69
CA ASN A 102 -9.15 4.45 16.09
C ASN A 102 -9.21 5.63 17.08
N GLU A 103 -8.99 6.87 16.63
CA GLU A 103 -9.20 8.09 17.43
C GLU A 103 -10.66 8.23 17.90
N LEU A 104 -11.61 7.62 17.19
CA LEU A 104 -13.00 7.54 17.65
C LEU A 104 -13.14 6.67 18.91
N LEU A 105 -12.29 5.64 19.04
CA LEU A 105 -12.32 4.68 20.14
C LEU A 105 -11.41 5.08 21.30
N SER A 106 -10.46 6.00 21.09
CA SER A 106 -9.55 6.46 22.15
C SER A 106 -10.28 7.17 23.31
N LYS A 107 -11.51 7.65 23.09
CA LYS A 107 -12.38 8.22 24.13
C LYS A 107 -13.04 7.16 25.03
N HIS A 108 -13.04 5.89 24.61
CA HIS A 108 -13.76 4.79 25.26
C HIS A 108 -12.85 3.63 25.68
N LEU A 109 -11.60 3.63 25.23
CA LEU A 109 -10.62 2.59 25.51
C LEU A 109 -9.45 3.13 26.34
N PRO A 110 -8.82 2.31 27.19
CA PRO A 110 -7.56 2.66 27.85
C PRO A 110 -6.48 3.04 26.82
N PRO A 111 -5.50 3.89 27.20
CA PRO A 111 -4.44 4.30 26.31
C PRO A 111 -3.63 3.08 25.83
N LYS A 112 -3.35 3.02 24.52
CA LYS A 112 -2.47 2.01 23.95
C LYS A 112 -1.04 2.26 24.42
N VAL A 113 -0.51 1.38 25.26
CA VAL A 113 0.90 1.40 25.66
C VAL A 113 1.72 0.66 24.61
N VAL A 114 2.66 1.36 23.96
CA VAL A 114 3.61 0.76 23.00
C VAL A 114 4.99 0.73 23.65
N GLN A 115 5.54 -0.46 23.82
CA GLN A 115 6.88 -0.66 24.38
C GLN A 115 7.80 -1.25 23.31
N LEU A 116 8.86 -0.52 23.00
CA LEU A 116 9.97 -1.01 22.18
C LEU A 116 11.01 -1.63 23.10
N VAL A 117 11.10 -2.96 23.10
CA VAL A 117 12.10 -3.70 23.87
C VAL A 117 13.23 -4.11 22.92
N CYS A 118 14.34 -3.40 23.00
CA CYS A 118 15.54 -3.74 22.23
C CYS A 118 16.33 -4.83 22.95
N CYS A 119 16.19 -6.07 22.49
CA CYS A 119 16.96 -7.21 23.01
C CYS A 119 18.31 -7.30 22.31
N LYS A 120 19.40 -7.39 23.08
CA LYS A 120 20.72 -7.72 22.53
C LYS A 120 20.73 -9.16 22.04
N LEU A 121 21.37 -9.41 20.91
CA LEU A 121 21.62 -10.75 20.42
C LEU A 121 22.47 -11.53 21.44
N SER A 122 22.13 -12.79 21.67
CA SER A 122 22.96 -13.71 22.45
C SER A 122 24.30 -13.98 21.75
N PRO A 123 25.34 -14.45 22.48
CA PRO A 123 26.63 -14.78 21.87
C PRO A 123 26.52 -15.77 20.69
N LEU A 124 25.65 -16.78 20.80
CA LEU A 124 25.40 -17.74 19.73
C LEU A 124 24.76 -17.07 18.50
N GLN A 125 23.75 -16.22 18.70
CA GLN A 125 23.12 -15.49 17.60
C GLN A 125 24.10 -14.57 16.89
N ILE A 126 25.00 -13.91 17.63
CA ILE A 126 26.07 -13.07 17.04
C ILE A 126 27.00 -13.93 16.17
N GLN A 127 27.42 -15.10 16.66
CA GLN A 127 28.30 -16.00 15.91
C GLN A 127 27.63 -16.51 14.63
N LEU A 128 26.38 -16.97 14.72
CA LEU A 128 25.62 -17.45 13.56
C LEU A 128 25.38 -16.33 12.54
N TYR A 129 25.01 -15.13 13.01
CA TYR A 129 24.78 -13.99 12.13
C TYR A 129 26.05 -13.59 11.37
N ARG A 130 27.21 -13.59 12.06
CA ARG A 130 28.51 -13.34 11.42
C ARG A 130 28.89 -14.44 10.42
N ALA A 131 28.65 -15.70 10.76
CA ALA A 131 28.95 -16.83 9.87
C ALA A 131 28.11 -16.79 8.59
N ILE A 132 26.81 -16.49 8.70
CA ILE A 132 25.90 -16.35 7.56
C ILE A 132 26.26 -15.13 6.72
N SER A 133 26.50 -13.98 7.35
CA SER A 133 26.91 -12.75 6.67
C SER A 133 28.22 -12.91 5.90
N SER A 134 29.14 -13.73 6.39
CA SER A 134 30.42 -14.04 5.73
C SER A 134 30.33 -15.20 4.72
N SER A 135 29.16 -15.82 4.57
CA SER A 135 29.00 -16.96 3.65
C SER A 135 29.06 -16.50 2.20
N LYS A 136 29.57 -17.38 1.33
CA LYS A 136 29.70 -17.09 -0.11
C LYS A 136 28.35 -16.82 -0.77
N ASP A 137 27.28 -17.46 -0.30
CA ASP A 137 25.94 -17.32 -0.87
C ASP A 137 25.34 -15.94 -0.58
N VAL A 138 25.48 -15.44 0.66
CA VAL A 138 25.01 -14.11 1.05
C VAL A 138 25.84 -13.01 0.38
N MET A 139 27.17 -13.18 0.36
CA MET A 139 28.08 -12.24 -0.33
C MET A 139 27.81 -12.12 -1.85
N ARG A 140 27.22 -13.16 -2.45
CA ARG A 140 26.86 -13.17 -3.87
C ARG A 140 25.50 -12.50 -4.15
N MET A 141 24.61 -12.44 -3.16
CA MET A 141 23.32 -11.73 -3.26
C MET A 141 23.42 -10.23 -2.99
N CYS A 142 24.46 -9.78 -2.29
CA CYS A 142 24.70 -8.36 -1.99
C CYS A 142 25.56 -7.64 -3.05
N LYS A 143 25.91 -8.29 -4.16
CA LYS A 143 26.57 -7.71 -5.34
C LYS A 143 25.56 -7.56 -6.46
#